data_AF-A0A1F6S250-F1
#
_entry.id   AF-A0A1F6S250-F1
#
_cell.length_a   1.000
_cell.length_b   1.000
_cell.length_c   1.000
_cell.angle_alpha   90.00
_cell.angle_beta   90.00
_cell.angle_gamma   90.00
#
_symmetry.space_group_name_H-M   'P 1'
#
loop_
_entity.id
_entity.type
_entity.pdbx_description
1 polymer ?
#
loop_
_entity_poly.entity_id
_entity_poly.type
_entity_poly.pdbx_seq_one_letter_code
_entity_poly.pdbx_strand_id
1 'polypeptide(L)'
;MKVRYNELSNIEKKKYLGEFYSVIAQLKSRDEVKKFFKDLLFLSEVVMLSRRIQIAKMLMEGETHDEIRIKMKVGFGTIAGVERWLKQGFGGYKEMIGRYNKSEGKKKHRSGGGDFPYSMSWLRKKYPLHFMLANLIQKD
;
A
#
# COMPACT_ATOMS: atom_id res chain seq x y z
N MET A 1 -13.45 -31.03 12.58
CA MET A 1 -12.61 -30.66 13.75
C MET A 1 -11.67 -29.54 13.33
N LYS A 2 -11.55 -28.46 14.11
CA LYS A 2 -10.62 -27.35 13.81
C LYS A 2 -9.23 -27.74 14.30
N VAL A 3 -8.33 -28.08 13.37
CA VAL A 3 -6.93 -28.41 13.70
C VAL A 3 -6.21 -27.15 14.14
N ARG A 4 -5.58 -27.17 15.31
CA ARG A 4 -4.78 -26.05 15.82
C ARG A 4 -3.37 -26.13 15.26
N TYR A 5 -2.73 -24.99 15.05
CA TYR A 5 -1.34 -24.94 14.59
C TYR A 5 -0.39 -25.76 15.47
N ASN A 6 -0.62 -25.76 16.78
CA ASN A 6 0.24 -26.45 17.75
C ASN A 6 0.10 -27.98 17.71
N GLU A 7 -0.98 -28.51 17.13
CA GLU A 7 -1.27 -29.94 17.07
C GLU A 7 -0.59 -30.62 15.86
N LEU A 8 -0.09 -29.84 14.90
CA LEU A 8 0.57 -30.35 13.70
C LEU A 8 2.05 -30.71 13.96
N SER A 9 2.51 -31.79 13.33
CA SER A 9 3.94 -32.13 13.32
C SER A 9 4.74 -31.08 12.53
N ASN A 10 6.04 -30.98 12.81
CA ASN A 10 6.91 -30.04 12.10
C ASN A 10 7.01 -30.37 10.60
N ILE A 11 6.90 -31.64 10.23
CA ILE A 11 6.92 -32.10 8.84
C ILE A 11 5.66 -31.61 8.11
N GLU A 12 4.48 -31.80 8.71
CA GLU A 12 3.21 -31.35 8.15
C GLU A 12 3.16 -29.82 8.03
N LYS A 13 3.61 -29.10 9.07
CA LYS A 13 3.70 -27.63 9.02
C LYS A 13 4.53 -27.16 7.83
N LYS A 14 5.72 -27.74 7.64
CA LYS A 14 6.62 -27.38 6.54
C LYS A 14 5.98 -27.69 5.20
N LYS A 15 5.32 -28.84 5.07
CA LYS A 15 4.64 -29.25 3.84
C LYS A 15 3.50 -28.29 3.49
N TYR A 16 2.52 -28.14 4.39
CA TYR A 16 1.31 -27.35 4.12
C TYR A 16 1.63 -25.86 3.91
N LEU A 17 2.50 -25.28 4.73
CA LEU A 17 2.90 -23.87 4.57
C LEU A 17 3.76 -23.66 3.31
N GLY A 18 4.65 -24.61 3.00
CA GLY A 18 5.48 -24.55 1.81
C GLY A 18 4.66 -24.60 0.52
N GLU A 19 3.70 -25.51 0.44
CA GLU A 19 2.76 -25.62 -0.68
C GLU A 19 1.93 -24.33 -0.82
N PHE A 20 1.39 -23.82 0.29
CA PHE A 20 0.64 -22.56 0.31
C PHE A 20 1.46 -21.37 -0.24
N TYR A 21 2.70 -21.18 0.22
CA TYR A 21 3.55 -20.10 -0.28
C TYR A 21 3.90 -20.28 -1.76
N SER A 22 4.11 -21.52 -2.20
CA SER A 22 4.41 -21.84 -3.60
C SER A 22 3.24 -21.51 -4.52
N VAL A 23 2.01 -21.81 -4.11
CA VAL A 23 0.79 -21.47 -4.87
C VAL A 23 0.59 -19.95 -4.95
N ILE A 24 0.74 -19.23 -3.83
CA ILE A 24 0.62 -17.77 -3.82
C ILE A 24 1.66 -17.11 -4.74
N ALA A 25 2.87 -17.64 -4.80
CA ALA A 25 3.94 -17.11 -5.65
C ALA A 25 3.65 -17.20 -7.16
N GLN A 26 2.67 -18.02 -7.59
CA GLN A 26 2.29 -18.14 -9.00
C GLN A 26 1.32 -17.04 -9.47
N LEU A 27 0.72 -16.27 -8.56
CA LEU A 27 -0.28 -15.25 -8.90
C LEU A 27 0.40 -14.04 -9.57
N LYS A 28 -0.06 -13.67 -10.78
CA LYS A 28 0.57 -12.62 -11.59
C LYS A 28 -0.29 -11.36 -11.72
N SER A 29 -1.62 -11.52 -11.72
CA SER A 29 -2.56 -10.41 -11.94
C SER A 29 -3.45 -10.14 -10.73
N ARG A 30 -3.92 -8.89 -10.59
CA ARG A 30 -4.86 -8.51 -9.51
C ARG A 30 -6.17 -9.31 -9.58
N ASP A 31 -6.62 -9.66 -10.78
CA ASP A 31 -7.85 -10.42 -10.99
C ASP A 31 -7.68 -11.90 -10.61
N GLU A 32 -6.52 -12.51 -10.90
CA GLU A 32 -6.19 -13.84 -10.39
C GLU A 32 -6.16 -13.87 -8.87
N VAL A 33 -5.47 -12.91 -8.25
CA VAL A 33 -5.43 -12.77 -6.78
C VAL A 33 -6.85 -12.64 -6.22
N LYS A 34 -7.70 -11.79 -6.81
CA LYS A 34 -9.07 -11.58 -6.35
C LYS A 34 -9.92 -12.84 -6.45
N LYS A 35 -9.83 -13.61 -7.55
CA LYS A 35 -10.56 -14.87 -7.71
C LYS A 35 -10.09 -15.90 -6.69
N PHE A 36 -8.78 -16.12 -6.63
CA PHE A 36 -8.17 -17.10 -5.72
C PHE A 36 -8.52 -16.84 -4.25
N PHE A 37 -8.37 -15.60 -3.75
CA PHE A 37 -8.67 -15.31 -2.34
C PHE A 37 -10.16 -15.30 -2.01
N LYS A 38 -11.05 -15.11 -3.00
CA LYS A 38 -12.50 -15.25 -2.79
C LYS A 38 -12.94 -16.70 -2.63
N ASP A 39 -12.24 -17.62 -3.31
CA ASP A 39 -12.51 -19.05 -3.20
C ASP A 39 -11.84 -19.65 -1.94
N LEU A 40 -10.68 -19.12 -1.55
CA LEU A 40 -9.91 -19.61 -0.41
C LEU A 40 -10.44 -19.12 0.96
N LEU A 41 -10.91 -17.87 1.04
CA LEU A 41 -11.23 -17.21 2.30
C LEU A 41 -12.68 -16.75 2.35
N PHE A 42 -13.25 -16.75 3.55
CA PHE A 42 -14.54 -16.10 3.79
C PHE A 42 -14.42 -14.58 3.69
N LEU A 43 -15.52 -13.91 3.33
CA LEU A 43 -15.55 -12.45 3.19
C LEU A 43 -15.09 -11.73 4.46
N SER A 44 -15.45 -12.23 5.63
CA SER A 44 -15.02 -11.69 6.93
C SER A 44 -13.50 -11.75 7.12
N GLU A 45 -12.86 -12.83 6.67
CA GLU A 45 -11.41 -13.02 6.76
C GLU A 45 -10.68 -12.09 5.80
N VAL A 46 -11.16 -11.95 4.56
CA VAL A 46 -10.62 -10.99 3.58
C VAL A 46 -10.68 -9.57 4.13
N VAL A 47 -11.81 -9.18 4.74
CA VAL A 47 -11.96 -7.86 5.37
C VAL A 47 -10.97 -7.69 6.52
N MET A 48 -10.82 -8.68 7.40
CA MET A 48 -9.87 -8.61 8.51
C MET A 48 -8.42 -8.48 8.03
N LEU A 49 -8.00 -9.28 7.04
CA LEU A 49 -6.65 -9.17 6.47
C LEU A 49 -6.42 -7.80 5.83
N SER A 50 -7.42 -7.31 5.09
CA SER A 50 -7.37 -5.97 4.49
C SER A 50 -7.20 -4.88 5.54
N ARG A 51 -7.96 -4.95 6.66
CA ARG A 51 -7.82 -4.00 7.77
C ARG A 51 -6.43 -4.04 8.38
N ARG A 52 -5.83 -5.22 8.56
CA ARG A 52 -4.45 -5.34 9.09
C ARG A 52 -3.42 -4.65 8.19
N ILE A 53 -3.56 -4.76 6.88
CA ILE A 53 -2.70 -4.06 5.92
C ILE A 53 -2.88 -2.54 6.02
N GLN A 54 -4.12 -2.05 6.11
CA GLN A 54 -4.38 -0.61 6.25
C GLN A 54 -3.86 -0.06 7.59
N ILE A 55 -4.05 -0.79 8.69
CA ILE A 55 -3.49 -0.43 9.99
C ILE A 55 -1.96 -0.32 9.90
N ALA A 56 -1.30 -1.31 9.31
CA ALA A 56 0.15 -1.27 9.13
C ALA A 56 0.60 -0.05 8.32
N LYS A 57 -0.15 0.30 7.27
CA LYS A 57 0.12 1.50 6.46
C LYS A 57 -0.04 2.79 7.27
N MET A 58 -1.14 2.95 8.01
CA MET A 58 -1.41 4.14 8.83
C MET A 58 -0.36 4.30 9.94
N LEU A 59 0.06 3.19 10.57
CA LEU A 59 1.16 3.19 11.54
C LEU A 59 2.49 3.62 10.91
N MET A 60 2.76 3.24 9.66
CA MET A 60 3.94 3.69 8.91
C MET A 60 3.86 5.17 8.51
N GLU A 61 2.65 5.71 8.38
CA GLU A 61 2.38 7.13 8.08
C GLU A 61 2.38 8.01 9.34
N GLY A 62 2.54 7.42 10.53
CA GLY A 62 2.64 8.14 11.79
C GLY A 62 1.30 8.42 12.47
N GLU A 63 0.21 7.80 12.02
CA GLU A 63 -1.09 7.92 12.69
C GLU A 63 -1.08 7.29 14.10
N THR A 64 -1.83 7.91 15.02
CA THR A 64 -1.97 7.45 16.40
C THR A 64 -2.95 6.27 16.50
N HIS A 65 -2.82 5.47 17.58
CA HIS A 65 -3.70 4.32 17.81
C HIS A 65 -5.17 4.70 17.92
N ASP A 66 -5.50 5.87 18.46
CA ASP A 66 -6.87 6.35 18.59
C ASP A 66 -7.49 6.70 17.22
N GLU A 67 -6.73 7.38 16.35
CA GLU A 67 -7.18 7.68 14.99
C GLU A 67 -7.42 6.40 14.19
N ILE A 68 -6.49 5.46 14.27
CA ILE A 68 -6.60 4.16 13.61
C ILE A 68 -7.82 3.39 14.14
N ARG A 69 -8.04 3.39 15.46
CA ARG A 69 -9.21 2.74 16.08
C ARG A 69 -10.51 3.26 15.51
N ILE A 70 -10.65 4.59 15.43
CA ILE A 70 -11.86 5.25 14.93
C ILE A 70 -12.06 4.97 13.43
N LYS A 71 -11.03 5.17 12.62
CA LYS A 71 -11.10 4.98 11.16
C LYS A 71 -11.34 3.53 10.76
N MET A 72 -10.64 2.59 11.38
CA MET A 72 -10.67 1.17 11.00
C MET A 72 -11.72 0.35 11.74
N LYS A 73 -12.34 0.91 12.79
CA LYS A 73 -13.33 0.23 13.65
C LYS A 73 -12.80 -1.11 14.18
N VAL A 74 -11.60 -1.09 14.75
CA VAL A 74 -10.91 -2.26 15.32
C VAL A 74 -10.49 -2.00 16.77
N GLY A 75 -10.42 -3.04 17.58
CA GLY A 75 -9.94 -2.90 18.97
C GLY A 75 -8.44 -2.59 19.07
N PHE A 76 -8.04 -1.97 20.17
CA PHE A 76 -6.64 -1.61 20.44
C PHE A 76 -5.68 -2.81 20.36
N GLY A 77 -6.09 -3.98 20.86
CA GLY A 77 -5.28 -5.20 20.77
C GLY A 77 -4.96 -5.65 19.34
N THR A 78 -5.84 -5.35 18.37
CA THR A 78 -5.55 -5.63 16.95
C THR A 78 -4.48 -4.69 16.42
N ILE A 79 -4.59 -3.40 16.75
CA ILE A 79 -3.61 -2.37 16.35
C ILE A 79 -2.25 -2.68 16.96
N ALA A 80 -2.19 -2.91 18.28
CA ALA A 80 -0.97 -3.28 18.99
C ALA A 80 -0.35 -4.57 18.43
N GLY A 81 -1.17 -5.56 18.06
CA GLY A 81 -0.71 -6.78 17.40
C GLY A 81 -0.04 -6.51 16.05
N VAL A 82 -0.66 -5.67 15.20
CA VAL A 82 -0.07 -5.28 13.91
C VAL A 82 1.21 -4.48 14.10
N GLU A 83 1.21 -3.53 15.03
CA GLU A 83 2.39 -2.73 15.36
C GLU A 83 3.56 -3.60 15.83
N ARG A 84 3.30 -4.60 16.68
CA ARG A 84 4.31 -5.56 17.12
C ARG A 84 4.94 -6.28 15.93
N TRP A 85 4.13 -6.80 14.99
CA TRP A 85 4.66 -7.45 13.78
C TRP A 85 5.37 -6.46 12.83
N LEU A 86 4.97 -5.20 12.81
CA LEU A 86 5.64 -4.16 12.03
C LEU A 86 7.02 -3.81 12.59
N LYS A 87 7.16 -3.77 13.92
CA LYS A 87 8.40 -3.43 14.63
C LYS A 87 9.36 -4.62 14.79
N GLN A 88 8.83 -5.79 15.18
CA GLN A 88 9.60 -6.97 15.61
C GLN A 88 9.40 -8.20 14.70
N GLY A 89 8.61 -8.10 13.63
CA GLY A 89 8.34 -9.21 12.74
C GLY A 89 9.41 -9.40 11.66
N PHE A 90 9.09 -10.25 10.68
CA PHE A 90 9.97 -10.62 9.56
C PHE A 90 10.12 -9.55 8.46
N GLY A 91 9.72 -8.30 8.71
CA GLY A 91 9.88 -7.20 7.76
C GLY A 91 8.93 -7.14 6.55
N GLY A 92 8.17 -8.21 6.27
CA GLY A 92 7.33 -8.30 5.07
C GLY A 92 6.30 -7.18 4.90
N TYR A 93 5.74 -6.63 6.00
CA TYR A 93 4.86 -5.45 5.92
C TYR A 93 5.58 -4.24 5.34
N LYS A 94 6.76 -3.90 5.88
CA LYS A 94 7.52 -2.72 5.45
C LYS A 94 7.93 -2.84 3.98
N GLU A 95 8.40 -4.03 3.59
CA GLU A 95 8.83 -4.31 2.21
C GLU A 95 7.66 -4.17 1.21
N MET A 96 6.55 -4.86 1.47
CA MET A 96 5.43 -4.88 0.52
C MET A 96 4.65 -3.56 0.48
N ILE A 97 4.43 -2.92 1.62
CA ILE A 97 3.79 -1.59 1.67
C ILE A 97 4.70 -0.55 1.01
N GLY A 98 6.02 -0.60 1.24
CA GLY A 98 6.97 0.28 0.57
C GLY A 98 6.97 0.11 -0.95
N ARG A 99 6.97 -1.14 -1.45
CA ARG A 99 6.83 -1.44 -2.89
C ARG A 99 5.51 -0.91 -3.46
N TYR A 100 4.41 -1.10 -2.75
CA TYR A 100 3.09 -0.61 -3.15
C TYR A 100 3.04 0.92 -3.25
N ASN A 101 3.54 1.63 -2.24
CA ASN A 101 3.57 3.09 -2.26
C ASN A 101 4.44 3.65 -3.40
N LYS A 102 5.56 2.97 -3.72
CA LYS A 102 6.44 3.35 -4.84
C LYS A 102 5.77 3.14 -6.20
N SER A 103 4.97 2.09 -6.38
CA SER A 103 4.26 1.84 -7.63
C SER A 103 3.11 2.85 -7.84
N GLU A 104 2.44 3.25 -6.77
CA GLU A 104 1.38 4.28 -6.82
C GLU A 104 1.94 5.69 -7.02
N GLY A 105 3.07 6.03 -6.39
CA GLY A 105 3.75 7.32 -6.59
C GLY A 105 4.18 7.57 -8.03
N LYS A 106 4.57 6.52 -8.77
CA LYS A 106 4.91 6.61 -10.20
C LYS A 106 3.71 6.93 -11.10
N LYS A 107 2.47 6.69 -10.66
CA LYS A 107 1.27 7.01 -11.44
C LYS A 107 0.89 8.50 -11.34
N LYS A 108 1.16 9.14 -10.20
CA LYS A 108 0.81 10.55 -9.96
C LYS A 108 1.63 11.55 -10.79
N HIS A 109 2.86 11.20 -11.20
CA HIS A 109 3.67 12.04 -12.10
C HIS A 109 3.34 11.89 -13.59
N ARG A 110 2.43 10.97 -13.99
CA ARG A 110 2.04 10.79 -15.40
C ARG A 110 0.75 11.54 -15.78
N SER A 111 0.15 12.27 -14.85
CA SER A 111 -1.07 13.05 -15.06
C SER A 111 -0.80 14.52 -14.73
N GLY A 112 -0.42 15.33 -15.72
CA GLY A 112 -0.49 16.81 -15.59
C GLY A 112 0.63 17.65 -16.21
N GLY A 113 1.54 17.09 -16.99
CA GLY A 113 2.52 17.87 -17.78
C GLY A 113 2.09 18.09 -19.24
N GLY A 114 0.79 18.06 -19.53
CA GLY A 114 0.27 18.49 -20.83
C GLY A 114 0.19 20.01 -20.84
N ASP A 115 0.61 20.64 -21.93
CA ASP A 115 0.45 22.06 -22.21
C ASP A 115 -1.05 22.44 -22.22
N PHE A 116 -1.67 22.62 -21.04
CA PHE A 116 -3.05 23.07 -20.92
C PHE A 116 -3.13 24.60 -21.05
N PRO A 117 -4.16 25.15 -21.72
CA PRO A 117 -4.36 26.60 -21.82
C PRO A 117 -4.40 27.21 -20.41
N TYR A 118 -3.72 28.34 -20.23
CA TYR A 118 -3.56 29.07 -18.96
C TYR A 118 -2.64 28.44 -17.90
N SER A 119 -1.90 27.36 -18.20
CA SER A 119 -0.82 26.88 -17.30
C SER A 119 0.46 27.71 -17.43
N MET A 120 1.27 27.79 -16.36
CA MET A 120 2.49 28.61 -16.31
C MET A 120 3.53 28.20 -17.38
N SER A 121 3.63 26.91 -17.67
CA SER A 121 4.50 26.36 -18.73
C SER A 121 3.98 26.74 -20.13
N TRP A 122 2.66 26.65 -20.35
CA TRP A 122 2.02 27.02 -21.61
C TRP A 122 2.11 28.53 -21.90
N LEU A 123 1.92 29.37 -20.88
CA LEU A 123 2.04 30.83 -20.97
C LEU A 123 3.46 31.25 -21.39
N ARG A 124 4.49 30.64 -20.79
CA ARG A 124 5.90 30.90 -21.15
C ARG A 124 6.23 30.51 -22.59
N LYS A 125 5.63 29.43 -23.08
CA LYS A 125 5.84 28.92 -24.45
C LYS A 125 5.07 29.72 -25.51
N LYS A 126 3.84 30.16 -25.20
CA LYS A 126 2.98 30.91 -26.14
C LYS A 126 3.29 32.40 -26.19
N TYR A 127 3.67 33.02 -25.07
CA TYR A 127 3.96 34.46 -24.99
C TYR A 127 5.36 34.75 -24.41
N PRO A 128 6.44 34.33 -25.10
CA PRO A 128 7.80 34.51 -24.61
C PRO A 128 8.18 36.00 -24.41
N LEU A 129 7.67 36.92 -25.25
CA LEU A 129 7.97 38.36 -25.14
C LEU A 129 7.53 38.98 -23.80
N HIS A 130 6.40 38.55 -23.25
CA HIS A 130 5.90 39.07 -21.97
C HIS A 130 6.89 38.75 -20.83
N PHE A 131 7.52 37.57 -20.88
CA PHE A 131 8.54 37.16 -19.91
C PHE A 131 9.93 37.74 -20.21
N MET A 132 10.21 38.15 -21.45
CA MET A 132 11.45 38.87 -21.78
C MET A 132 11.45 40.30 -21.25
N LEU A 133 10.30 40.98 -21.25
CA LEU A 133 10.13 42.32 -20.69
C LEU A 133 10.33 42.34 -19.16
N ALA A 134 9.98 41.27 -18.46
CA ALA A 134 10.21 41.15 -17.01
C ALA A 134 11.71 41.22 -16.63
N ASN A 135 12.61 40.77 -17.52
CA ASN A 135 14.06 40.86 -17.30
C ASN A 135 14.64 42.24 -17.65
N LEU A 136 13.92 43.08 -18.40
CA LEU A 136 14.35 44.44 -18.75
C LEU A 136 14.00 45.47 -17.66
N ILE A 137 13.12 45.13 -16.71
CA ILE A 137 12.71 45.98 -15.59
C ILE A 137 13.61 45.77 -14.33
N GLN A 138 14.47 44.75 -14.33
CA GLN A 138 15.35 44.42 -13.18
C GLN A 138 16.82 44.82 -13.37
N LYS A 139 17.12 45.64 -14.38
CA LYS A 139 18.48 46.11 -14.64
C LYS A 139 18.54 47.62 -14.50
N ASP A 140 18.41 48.08 -13.26
CA ASP A 140 18.93 49.34 -12.71
C ASP A 140 19.12 49.17 -11.19
#